data_AF-A0A7V9S0J6-F1
#
_entry.id   AF-A0A7V9S0J6-F1
#
_cell.length_a   1.000
_cell.length_b   1.000
_cell.length_c   1.000
_cell.angle_alpha   90.00
_cell.angle_beta   90.00
_cell.angle_gamma   90.00
#
_symmetry.space_group_name_H-M   'P 1'
#
loop_
_entity.id
_entity.type
_entity.pdbx_description
1 polymer ?
#
loop_
_entity_poly.entity_id
_entity_poly.type
_entity_poly.pdbx_seq_one_letter_code
_entity_poly.pdbx_strand_id
1 'polypeptide(L)'
;MTLRRSTGAMALTALAALAVPAVAAADTLEAYNNGAVVSNTLINTMWVLVAAVLVLFMQAGFAMLEIGFSRAKNAGAGVAKILTNLSIAAICYWAVGFALAFGVDDSVYGLFGTDGFLLRGYSEVAPSADLAELGVVQGDPRAAFPVMGLSDATIEAKWLFQFAFCAVSLAIVWGTTLERIKYSAYVIYAIVFASIIYPVGSHWVFGGGWLQETVGMQDFAGSTAVHLIGATGALAALLLLGARKGKFGPDGVPRAIPGHSMPLVGLGT
;
A
#
# COMPACT_ATOMS: atom_id res chain seq x y z
N MET A 1 7.27 16.53 -37.30
CA MET A 1 6.44 15.36 -37.69
C MET A 1 6.85 14.11 -36.90
N THR A 2 6.79 14.15 -35.55
CA THR A 2 7.32 13.08 -34.68
C THR A 2 6.39 12.69 -33.52
N LEU A 3 5.32 13.46 -33.27
CA LEU A 3 4.37 13.22 -32.17
C LEU A 3 3.29 12.15 -32.46
N ARG A 4 3.16 11.67 -33.71
CA ARG A 4 2.13 10.68 -34.10
C ARG A 4 2.54 9.22 -33.86
N ARG A 5 3.83 8.93 -33.65
CA ARG A 5 4.32 7.55 -33.45
C ARG A 5 4.29 7.11 -31.99
N SER A 6 4.35 8.03 -31.02
CA SER A 6 4.33 7.70 -29.59
C SER A 6 2.93 7.36 -29.06
N THR A 7 1.88 8.00 -29.59
CA THR A 7 0.49 7.74 -29.16
C THR A 7 0.01 6.34 -29.52
N GLY A 8 0.41 5.80 -30.68
CA GLY A 8 0.09 4.44 -31.11
C GLY A 8 0.78 3.37 -30.26
N ALA A 9 2.05 3.58 -29.91
CA ALA A 9 2.78 2.69 -29.01
C ALA A 9 2.17 2.67 -27.60
N MET A 10 1.79 3.85 -27.08
CA MET A 10 1.14 3.99 -25.78
C MET A 10 -0.23 3.30 -25.73
N ALA A 11 -1.03 3.45 -26.80
CA ALA A 11 -2.32 2.78 -26.94
C ALA A 11 -2.18 1.26 -27.07
N LEU A 12 -1.17 0.77 -27.81
CA LEU A 12 -0.88 -0.66 -27.89
C LEU A 12 -0.42 -1.24 -26.54
N THR A 13 0.42 -0.52 -25.79
CA THR A 13 0.81 -0.95 -24.43
C THR A 13 -0.35 -0.93 -23.44
N ALA A 14 -1.26 0.05 -23.53
CA ALA A 14 -2.46 0.07 -22.72
C ALA A 14 -3.43 -1.07 -23.07
N LEU A 15 -3.57 -1.39 -24.37
CA LEU A 15 -4.38 -2.51 -24.83
C LEU A 15 -3.77 -3.87 -24.48
N ALA A 16 -2.44 -4.00 -24.54
CA ALA A 16 -1.71 -5.18 -24.10
C ALA A 16 -1.79 -5.35 -22.57
N ALA A 17 -1.75 -4.25 -21.80
CA ALA A 17 -1.95 -4.29 -20.35
C ALA A 17 -3.39 -4.73 -19.98
N LEU A 18 -4.38 -4.47 -20.83
CA LEU A 18 -5.75 -4.97 -20.70
C LEU A 18 -5.93 -6.44 -21.13
N ALA A 19 -5.00 -7.00 -21.91
CA ALA A 19 -5.02 -8.42 -22.26
C ALA A 19 -4.55 -9.31 -21.10
N VAL A 20 -3.72 -8.79 -20.20
CA VAL A 20 -3.23 -9.52 -19.00
C VAL A 20 -4.38 -9.96 -18.06
N PRO A 21 -5.36 -9.10 -17.70
CA PRO A 21 -6.50 -9.55 -16.89
C PRO A 21 -7.42 -10.56 -17.58
N ALA A 22 -7.49 -10.56 -18.92
CA ALA A 22 -8.31 -11.53 -19.66
C ALA A 22 -7.74 -12.97 -19.58
N VAL A 23 -6.42 -13.12 -19.50
CA VAL A 23 -5.78 -14.43 -19.33
C VAL A 23 -5.87 -14.91 -17.87
N ALA A 24 -5.81 -14.00 -16.89
CA ALA A 24 -5.97 -14.33 -15.47
C ALA A 24 -7.38 -14.81 -15.09
N ALA A 25 -8.42 -14.39 -15.82
CA ALA A 25 -9.80 -14.83 -15.59
C ALA A 25 -10.04 -16.30 -16.00
N ALA A 26 -9.26 -16.84 -16.94
CA ALA A 26 -9.46 -18.18 -17.49
C ALA A 26 -9.16 -19.30 -16.46
N ASP A 27 -8.09 -19.17 -15.67
CA ASP A 27 -7.70 -20.18 -14.67
C ASP A 27 -8.73 -20.32 -13.54
N THR A 28 -9.35 -19.22 -13.13
CA THR A 28 -10.32 -19.23 -12.01
C THR A 28 -11.66 -19.88 -12.37
N LEU A 29 -12.08 -19.78 -13.63
CA LEU A 29 -13.35 -20.35 -14.10
C LEU A 29 -13.24 -21.87 -14.29
N GLU A 30 -12.11 -22.36 -14.81
CA GLU A 30 -11.84 -23.80 -14.88
C GLU A 30 -11.73 -24.41 -13.47
N ALA A 31 -11.01 -23.75 -12.55
CA ALA A 31 -10.94 -24.19 -11.15
C ALA A 31 -12.32 -24.23 -10.46
N TYR A 32 -13.17 -23.23 -10.69
CA TYR A 32 -14.54 -23.19 -10.18
C TYR A 32 -15.40 -24.31 -10.75
N ASN A 33 -15.36 -24.52 -12.07
CA ASN A 33 -16.11 -25.58 -12.75
C ASN A 33 -15.67 -26.99 -12.31
N ASN A 34 -14.41 -27.14 -11.89
CA ASN A 34 -13.86 -28.38 -11.34
C ASN A 34 -14.14 -28.58 -9.84
N GLY A 35 -14.89 -27.68 -9.20
CA GLY A 35 -15.23 -27.76 -7.77
C GLY A 35 -14.07 -27.44 -6.82
N ALA A 36 -12.96 -26.89 -7.33
CA ALA A 36 -11.76 -26.58 -6.54
C ALA A 36 -11.84 -25.24 -5.79
N VAL A 37 -12.93 -24.48 -5.95
CA VAL A 37 -13.10 -23.14 -5.38
C VAL A 37 -14.35 -23.12 -4.50
N VAL A 38 -14.20 -22.73 -3.22
CA VAL A 38 -15.32 -22.54 -2.29
C VAL A 38 -16.31 -21.54 -2.89
N SER A 39 -17.62 -21.84 -2.84
CA SER A 39 -18.68 -21.05 -3.52
C SER A 39 -18.68 -19.54 -3.22
N ASN A 40 -18.13 -19.12 -2.08
CA ASN A 40 -18.05 -17.72 -1.66
C ASN A 40 -16.78 -16.97 -2.11
N THR A 41 -15.79 -17.67 -2.66
CA THR A 41 -14.49 -17.07 -3.07
C THR A 41 -14.69 -15.93 -4.07
N LEU A 42 -15.57 -16.12 -5.05
CA LEU A 42 -15.78 -15.16 -6.13
C LEU A 42 -16.43 -13.86 -5.60
N ILE A 43 -17.48 -13.97 -4.78
CA ILE A 43 -18.15 -12.80 -4.20
C ILE A 43 -17.25 -12.06 -3.21
N ASN A 44 -16.49 -12.79 -2.38
CA ASN A 44 -15.55 -12.19 -1.43
C ASN A 44 -14.39 -11.49 -2.15
N THR A 45 -13.85 -12.11 -3.20
CA THR A 45 -12.81 -11.50 -4.03
C THR A 45 -13.31 -10.23 -4.71
N MET A 46 -14.51 -10.27 -5.31
CA MET A 46 -15.12 -9.11 -5.93
C MET A 46 -15.28 -7.96 -4.92
N TRP A 47 -15.77 -8.26 -3.71
CA TRP A 47 -15.89 -7.26 -2.64
C TRP A 47 -14.55 -6.64 -2.27
N VAL A 48 -13.52 -7.45 -2.04
CA VAL A 48 -12.18 -6.98 -1.68
C VAL A 48 -11.56 -6.14 -2.80
N LEU A 49 -11.77 -6.50 -4.08
CA LEU A 49 -11.29 -5.70 -5.21
C LEU A 49 -11.98 -4.34 -5.29
N VAL A 50 -13.30 -4.29 -5.12
CA VAL A 50 -14.05 -3.02 -5.09
C VAL A 50 -13.55 -2.16 -3.92
N ALA A 51 -13.40 -2.75 -2.74
CA ALA A 51 -12.85 -2.06 -1.57
C ALA A 51 -11.44 -1.53 -1.83
N ALA A 52 -10.57 -2.32 -2.46
CA ALA A 52 -9.21 -1.91 -2.81
C ALA A 52 -9.18 -0.72 -3.78
N VAL A 53 -10.07 -0.70 -4.77
CA VAL A 53 -10.20 0.43 -5.71
C VAL A 53 -10.67 1.69 -4.97
N LEU A 54 -11.62 1.57 -4.05
CA LEU A 54 -12.08 2.71 -3.25
C LEU A 54 -10.98 3.24 -2.33
N VAL A 55 -10.19 2.37 -1.69
CA VAL A 55 -9.04 2.79 -0.88
C VAL A 55 -7.96 3.42 -1.76
N LEU A 56 -7.68 2.88 -2.94
CA LEU A 56 -6.76 3.51 -3.89
C LEU A 56 -7.26 4.88 -4.35
N PHE A 57 -8.57 5.09 -4.46
CA PHE A 57 -9.14 6.39 -4.79
C PHE A 57 -8.84 7.46 -3.71
N MET A 58 -8.53 7.06 -2.47
CA MET A 58 -8.02 7.99 -1.46
C MET A 58 -6.74 8.70 -1.91
N GLN A 59 -5.92 8.10 -2.79
CA GLN A 59 -4.74 8.77 -3.36
C GLN A 59 -5.12 10.02 -4.15
N ALA A 60 -6.26 10.01 -4.85
CA ALA A 60 -6.79 11.20 -5.50
C ALA A 60 -7.26 12.23 -4.47
N GLY A 61 -7.89 11.79 -3.37
CA GLY A 61 -8.26 12.63 -2.23
C GLY A 61 -7.05 13.33 -1.61
N PHE A 62 -5.99 12.57 -1.27
CA PHE A 62 -4.71 13.11 -0.80
C PHE A 62 -4.11 14.09 -1.80
N ALA A 63 -4.15 13.80 -3.10
CA ALA A 63 -3.67 14.74 -4.10
C ALA A 63 -4.44 16.06 -4.08
N MET A 64 -5.76 16.02 -4.02
CA MET A 64 -6.59 17.22 -3.94
C MET A 64 -6.34 18.02 -2.64
N LEU A 65 -6.22 17.34 -1.50
CA LEU A 65 -5.88 17.96 -0.21
C LEU A 65 -4.48 18.61 -0.23
N GLU A 66 -3.47 17.87 -0.66
CA GLU A 66 -2.09 18.32 -0.69
C GLU A 66 -1.89 19.50 -1.63
N ILE A 67 -2.48 19.42 -2.84
CA ILE A 67 -2.42 20.49 -3.82
C ILE A 67 -3.20 21.69 -3.29
N GLY A 68 -4.42 21.50 -2.79
CA GLY A 68 -5.26 22.56 -2.24
C GLY A 68 -4.57 23.34 -1.12
N PHE A 69 -3.89 22.65 -0.20
CA PHE A 69 -3.12 23.26 0.91
C PHE A 69 -1.72 23.75 0.51
N SER A 70 -1.21 23.40 -0.68
CA SER A 70 0.05 23.95 -1.21
C SER A 70 -0.15 25.34 -1.81
N ARG A 71 0.94 26.06 -2.07
CA ARG A 71 0.93 27.28 -2.88
C ARG A 71 0.88 26.91 -4.37
N ALA A 72 0.12 27.66 -5.16
CA ALA A 72 -0.14 27.39 -6.58
C ALA A 72 1.14 27.10 -7.41
N LYS A 73 2.25 27.81 -7.13
CA LYS A 73 3.53 27.60 -7.82
C LYS A 73 4.14 26.20 -7.66
N ASN A 74 3.72 25.45 -6.64
CA ASN A 74 4.22 24.12 -6.32
C ASN A 74 3.25 22.99 -6.72
N ALA A 75 2.07 23.31 -7.23
CA ALA A 75 1.00 22.34 -7.51
C ALA A 75 1.46 21.22 -8.47
N GLY A 76 2.11 21.58 -9.58
CA GLY A 76 2.59 20.60 -10.57
C GLY A 76 3.64 19.62 -10.00
N ALA A 77 4.55 20.12 -9.15
CA ALA A 77 5.54 19.28 -8.48
C ALA A 77 4.90 18.36 -7.42
N GLY A 78 3.77 18.76 -6.82
CA GLY A 78 3.00 17.94 -5.89
C GLY A 78 2.37 16.73 -6.58
N VAL A 79 1.67 16.95 -7.71
CA VAL A 79 1.04 15.86 -8.49
C VAL A 79 2.07 14.81 -8.90
N ALA A 80 3.20 15.25 -9.47
CA ALA A 80 4.24 14.34 -9.95
C ALA A 80 4.80 13.46 -8.82
N LYS A 81 4.93 14.02 -7.62
CA LYS A 81 5.41 13.31 -6.43
C LYS A 81 4.45 12.23 -5.96
N ILE A 82 3.15 12.52 -5.92
CA ILE A 82 2.14 11.55 -5.50
C ILE A 82 2.10 10.34 -6.44
N LEU A 83 2.11 10.60 -7.76
CA LEU A 83 2.17 9.52 -8.76
C LEU A 83 3.44 8.68 -8.63
N THR A 84 4.59 9.34 -8.42
CA THR A 84 5.87 8.66 -8.19
C THR A 84 5.79 7.71 -6.99
N ASN A 85 5.23 8.18 -5.87
CA ASN A 85 5.12 7.34 -4.67
C ASN A 85 4.21 6.17 -4.86
N LEU A 86 3.08 6.35 -5.54
CA LEU A 86 2.16 5.26 -5.80
C LEU A 86 2.86 4.15 -6.59
N SER A 87 3.64 4.52 -7.62
CA SER A 87 4.44 3.57 -8.40
C SER A 87 5.51 2.88 -7.57
N ILE A 88 6.27 3.63 -6.75
CA ILE A 88 7.31 3.05 -5.89
C ILE A 88 6.69 2.11 -4.86
N ALA A 89 5.63 2.54 -4.18
CA ALA A 89 4.93 1.74 -3.18
C ALA A 89 4.38 0.46 -3.80
N ALA A 90 3.77 0.51 -4.99
CA ALA A 90 3.26 -0.68 -5.68
C ALA A 90 4.38 -1.70 -5.92
N ILE A 91 5.51 -1.26 -6.48
CA ILE A 91 6.64 -2.14 -6.83
C ILE A 91 7.31 -2.68 -5.56
N CYS A 92 7.62 -1.83 -4.59
CA CYS A 92 8.31 -2.22 -3.37
C CYS A 92 7.46 -3.13 -2.49
N TYR A 93 6.17 -2.81 -2.36
CA TYR A 93 5.26 -3.60 -1.55
C TYR A 93 4.96 -4.96 -2.20
N TRP A 94 4.83 -5.02 -3.53
CA TRP A 94 4.78 -6.28 -4.26
C TRP A 94 6.04 -7.12 -4.08
N ALA A 95 7.22 -6.51 -4.23
CA ALA A 95 8.47 -7.26 -4.24
C ALA A 95 8.84 -7.84 -2.87
N VAL A 96 8.72 -7.03 -1.82
CA VAL A 96 9.19 -7.38 -0.46
C VAL A 96 8.18 -7.03 0.63
N GLY A 97 7.44 -5.93 0.50
CA GLY A 97 6.62 -5.44 1.60
C GLY A 97 5.48 -6.38 2.01
N PHE A 98 4.81 -7.03 1.06
CA PHE A 98 3.73 -7.97 1.38
C PHE A 98 4.23 -9.22 2.11
N ALA A 99 5.39 -9.73 1.71
CA ALA A 99 6.06 -10.85 2.37
C ALA A 99 6.45 -10.51 3.81
N LEU A 100 7.05 -9.33 4.03
CA LEU A 100 7.41 -8.89 5.37
C LEU A 100 6.19 -8.60 6.26
N ALA A 101 5.10 -8.12 5.67
CA ALA A 101 3.88 -7.78 6.40
C ALA A 101 3.06 -9.02 6.79
N PHE A 102 2.93 -10.01 5.91
CA PHE A 102 1.97 -11.11 6.08
C PHE A 102 2.55 -12.51 5.90
N GLY A 103 3.84 -12.62 5.57
CA GLY A 103 4.53 -13.89 5.46
C GLY A 103 4.56 -14.64 6.78
N VAL A 104 4.82 -15.95 6.72
CA VAL A 104 5.07 -16.79 7.90
C VAL A 104 6.19 -16.16 8.73
N ASP A 105 6.00 -16.18 10.03
CA ASP A 105 6.87 -15.53 10.99
C ASP A 105 7.78 -16.56 11.67
N ASP A 106 8.82 -16.97 10.95
CA ASP A 106 9.91 -17.81 11.49
C ASP A 106 11.01 -16.95 12.15
N SER A 107 10.77 -15.65 12.31
CA SER A 107 11.74 -14.72 12.87
C SER A 107 11.87 -14.89 14.39
N VAL A 108 13.07 -14.68 14.92
CA VAL A 108 13.29 -14.66 16.36
C VAL A 108 12.48 -13.50 16.94
N TYR A 109 11.42 -13.80 17.70
CA TYR A 109 10.46 -12.88 18.38
C TYR A 109 9.25 -12.38 17.60
N GLY A 110 9.00 -12.90 16.41
CA GLY A 110 7.75 -12.61 15.75
C GLY A 110 7.65 -11.20 15.14
N LEU A 111 8.75 -10.73 14.53
CA LEU A 111 8.97 -9.34 14.17
C LEU A 111 8.62 -9.01 12.72
N PHE A 112 8.75 -9.96 11.80
CA PHE A 112 8.44 -9.79 10.38
C PHE A 112 8.32 -11.14 9.68
N GLY A 113 7.49 -11.19 8.64
CA GLY A 113 7.35 -12.37 7.80
C GLY A 113 8.58 -12.64 6.95
N THR A 114 8.90 -13.91 6.71
CA THR A 114 10.12 -14.34 6.00
C THR A 114 9.87 -14.94 4.62
N ASP A 115 8.60 -15.13 4.26
CA ASP A 115 8.22 -15.95 3.11
C ASP A 115 7.24 -15.25 2.17
N GLY A 116 7.14 -15.77 0.93
CA GLY A 116 6.18 -15.24 -0.06
C GLY A 116 6.65 -14.01 -0.84
N PHE A 117 7.96 -13.76 -0.92
CA PHE A 117 8.53 -12.67 -1.72
C PHE A 117 8.03 -12.67 -3.17
N LEU A 118 7.91 -11.47 -3.77
CA LEU A 118 7.39 -11.24 -5.11
C LEU A 118 5.98 -11.80 -5.36
N LEU A 119 5.22 -12.09 -4.30
CA LEU A 119 3.91 -12.74 -4.39
C LEU A 119 3.97 -14.09 -5.15
N ARG A 120 5.14 -14.75 -5.14
CA ARG A 120 5.36 -16.03 -5.81
C ARG A 120 6.16 -17.01 -4.97
N GLY A 121 6.95 -16.51 -4.03
CA GLY A 121 7.76 -17.33 -3.13
C GLY A 121 6.97 -18.21 -2.17
N TYR A 122 5.64 -18.31 -2.30
CA TYR A 122 4.81 -19.22 -1.51
C TYR A 122 4.72 -20.63 -2.10
N SER A 123 5.12 -20.84 -3.37
CA SER A 123 5.04 -22.15 -4.03
C SER A 123 5.87 -23.25 -3.34
N GLU A 124 6.96 -22.84 -2.67
CA GLU A 124 7.91 -23.73 -2.01
C GLU A 124 7.64 -23.88 -0.51
N VAL A 125 6.70 -23.11 0.05
CA VAL A 125 6.46 -23.06 1.50
C VAL A 125 5.60 -24.25 1.91
N ALA A 126 6.10 -25.04 2.85
CA ALA A 126 5.35 -26.14 3.44
C ALA A 126 4.35 -25.59 4.48
N PRO A 127 3.10 -26.11 4.52
CA PRO A 127 2.14 -25.71 5.54
C PRO A 127 2.59 -26.15 6.94
N SER A 128 2.24 -25.37 7.96
CA SER A 128 2.37 -25.81 9.34
C SER A 128 1.45 -27.02 9.61
N ALA A 129 1.74 -27.79 10.67
CA ALA A 129 0.96 -28.99 11.01
C ALA A 129 -0.55 -28.67 11.13
N ASP A 130 -0.89 -27.57 11.80
CA ASP A 130 -2.28 -27.13 12.00
C ASP A 130 -2.95 -26.79 10.66
N LEU A 131 -2.24 -26.12 9.75
CA LEU A 131 -2.75 -25.79 8.42
C LEU A 131 -2.88 -27.04 7.53
N ALA A 132 -1.99 -28.02 7.68
CA ALA A 132 -2.06 -29.29 6.96
C ALA A 132 -3.30 -30.10 7.38
N GLU A 133 -3.69 -30.06 8.66
CA GLU A 133 -4.95 -30.67 9.14
C GLU A 133 -6.20 -29.99 8.55
N LEU A 134 -6.12 -28.69 8.24
CA LEU A 134 -7.14 -27.91 7.53
C LEU A 134 -7.13 -28.12 6.01
N GLY A 135 -6.28 -29.03 5.50
CA GLY A 135 -6.19 -29.37 4.07
C GLY A 135 -5.38 -28.39 3.23
N VAL A 136 -4.60 -27.49 3.86
CA VAL A 136 -3.65 -26.63 3.15
C VAL A 136 -2.49 -27.49 2.64
N VAL A 137 -2.13 -27.32 1.38
CA VAL A 137 -1.05 -28.08 0.72
C VAL A 137 0.11 -27.17 0.35
N GLN A 138 1.27 -27.77 0.07
CA GLN A 138 2.42 -27.03 -0.44
C GLN A 138 2.05 -26.27 -1.72
N GLY A 139 2.39 -24.98 -1.74
CA GLY A 139 2.06 -24.07 -2.83
C GLY A 139 0.70 -23.39 -2.73
N ASP A 140 -0.10 -23.69 -1.71
CA ASP A 140 -1.25 -22.85 -1.32
C ASP A 140 -0.73 -21.53 -0.71
N PRO A 141 -1.20 -20.35 -1.16
CA PRO A 141 -0.86 -19.07 -0.54
C PRO A 141 -1.07 -19.01 0.98
N ARG A 142 -2.01 -19.79 1.53
CA ARG A 142 -2.27 -19.88 2.98
C ARG A 142 -1.08 -20.46 3.75
N ALA A 143 -0.23 -21.27 3.10
CA ALA A 143 0.99 -21.78 3.71
C ALA A 143 1.99 -20.67 3.99
N ALA A 144 2.15 -19.70 3.07
CA ALA A 144 3.04 -18.57 3.24
C ALA A 144 2.38 -17.36 3.91
N PHE A 145 1.06 -17.22 3.84
CA PHE A 145 0.32 -16.09 4.40
C PHE A 145 -0.85 -16.55 5.29
N PRO A 146 -0.58 -17.12 6.49
CA PRO A 146 -1.62 -17.75 7.30
C PRO A 146 -2.78 -16.82 7.69
N VAL A 147 -2.47 -15.58 8.10
CA VAL A 147 -3.50 -14.59 8.51
C VAL A 147 -4.38 -14.17 7.33
N MET A 148 -3.86 -14.24 6.11
CA MET A 148 -4.68 -14.02 4.92
C MET A 148 -5.69 -15.15 4.70
N GLY A 149 -5.54 -16.31 5.35
CA GLY A 149 -6.49 -17.42 5.34
C GLY A 149 -7.83 -17.13 6.02
N LEU A 150 -7.96 -16.04 6.79
CA LEU A 150 -9.20 -15.64 7.49
C LEU A 150 -10.35 -15.22 6.55
N SER A 151 -10.06 -15.06 5.26
CA SER A 151 -11.03 -14.78 4.20
C SER A 151 -10.77 -15.69 3.01
N ASP A 152 -11.81 -16.04 2.25
CA ASP A 152 -11.67 -16.83 1.03
C ASP A 152 -11.32 -15.99 -0.21
N ALA A 153 -11.17 -14.66 -0.09
CA ALA A 153 -10.77 -13.84 -1.23
C ALA A 153 -9.37 -14.23 -1.76
N THR A 154 -9.12 -14.06 -3.06
CA THR A 154 -7.80 -14.44 -3.63
C THR A 154 -6.67 -13.61 -3.04
N ILE A 155 -5.45 -14.18 -3.05
CA ILE A 155 -4.29 -13.53 -2.45
C ILE A 155 -3.90 -12.25 -3.18
N GLU A 156 -4.12 -12.20 -4.49
CA GLU A 156 -3.84 -11.04 -5.35
C GLU A 156 -4.79 -9.88 -5.02
N ALA A 157 -6.07 -10.18 -4.77
CA ALA A 157 -7.04 -9.17 -4.36
C ALA A 157 -6.68 -8.60 -2.97
N LYS A 158 -6.30 -9.47 -2.04
CA LYS A 158 -5.82 -9.06 -0.71
C LYS A 158 -4.53 -8.26 -0.78
N TRP A 159 -3.59 -8.64 -1.64
CA TRP A 159 -2.40 -7.86 -1.89
C TRP A 159 -2.74 -6.46 -2.38
N LEU A 160 -3.62 -6.33 -3.38
CA LEU A 160 -4.02 -5.02 -3.90
C LEU A 160 -4.64 -4.15 -2.80
N PHE A 161 -5.48 -4.75 -1.97
CA PHE A 161 -6.11 -4.10 -0.82
C PHE A 161 -5.08 -3.61 0.20
N GLN A 162 -4.11 -4.46 0.55
CA GLN A 162 -3.07 -4.10 1.53
C GLN A 162 -2.02 -3.13 0.99
N PHE A 163 -1.69 -3.23 -0.29
CA PHE A 163 -0.89 -2.23 -0.98
C PHE A 163 -1.55 -0.85 -0.92
N ALA A 164 -2.88 -0.78 -1.10
CA ALA A 164 -3.61 0.47 -1.02
C ALA A 164 -3.44 1.13 0.36
N PHE A 165 -3.48 0.35 1.45
CA PHE A 165 -3.19 0.84 2.80
C PHE A 165 -1.75 1.33 2.98
N CYS A 166 -0.76 0.59 2.48
CA CYS A 166 0.63 1.04 2.47
C CYS A 166 0.79 2.39 1.74
N ALA A 167 0.15 2.53 0.58
CA ALA A 167 0.19 3.76 -0.21
C ALA A 167 -0.48 4.92 0.52
N VAL A 168 -1.61 4.67 1.22
CA VAL A 168 -2.30 5.69 2.03
C VAL A 168 -1.45 6.11 3.23
N SER A 169 -0.83 5.16 3.93
CA SER A 169 0.07 5.46 5.06
C SER A 169 1.25 6.32 4.60
N LEU A 170 1.84 5.98 3.45
CA LEU A 170 2.92 6.75 2.85
C LEU A 170 2.45 8.17 2.45
N ALA A 171 1.24 8.33 1.91
CA ALA A 171 0.68 9.64 1.55
C ALA A 171 0.59 10.59 2.75
N ILE A 172 0.28 10.08 3.96
CA ILE A 172 0.27 10.88 5.20
C ILE A 172 1.63 11.56 5.43
N VAL A 173 2.74 10.82 5.25
CA VAL A 173 4.10 11.36 5.45
C VAL A 173 4.33 12.56 4.54
N TRP A 174 3.88 12.47 3.31
CA TRP A 174 4.16 13.48 2.29
C TRP A 174 3.30 14.72 2.38
N GLY A 175 2.04 14.58 2.75
CA GLY A 175 1.18 15.72 3.05
C GLY A 175 1.75 16.64 4.12
N THR A 176 2.60 16.14 5.01
CA THR A 176 3.26 16.99 6.03
C THR A 176 4.51 17.73 5.55
N THR A 177 5.19 17.22 4.52
CA THR A 177 6.49 17.71 4.05
C THR A 177 6.39 18.58 2.79
N LEU A 178 5.16 18.98 2.43
CA LEU A 178 4.86 19.81 1.26
C LEU A 178 5.83 20.99 1.08
N GLU A 179 6.16 21.21 -0.19
CA GLU A 179 6.91 22.36 -0.73
C GLU A 179 8.38 22.52 -0.31
N ARG A 180 8.91 21.68 0.58
CA ARG A 180 10.26 21.89 1.15
C ARG A 180 11.18 20.68 1.19
N ILE A 181 10.71 19.50 0.79
CA ILE A 181 11.55 18.30 0.66
C ILE A 181 12.10 18.15 -0.76
N LYS A 182 13.38 17.75 -0.85
CA LYS A 182 14.03 17.38 -2.12
C LYS A 182 13.39 16.13 -2.71
N TYR A 183 13.29 16.07 -4.04
CA TYR A 183 12.69 14.93 -4.73
C TYR A 183 13.46 13.61 -4.50
N SER A 184 14.79 13.63 -4.43
CA SER A 184 15.58 12.41 -4.17
C SER A 184 15.32 11.81 -2.78
N ALA A 185 15.19 12.64 -1.74
CA ALA A 185 14.85 12.19 -0.40
C ALA A 185 13.45 11.55 -0.37
N TYR A 186 12.56 12.04 -1.22
CA TYR A 186 11.20 11.53 -1.38
C TYR A 186 11.20 10.10 -1.92
N VAL A 187 11.96 9.85 -2.99
CA VAL A 187 12.11 8.50 -3.60
C VAL A 187 12.75 7.51 -2.62
N ILE A 188 13.86 7.89 -1.98
CA ILE A 188 14.59 7.00 -1.07
C ILE A 188 13.71 6.58 0.10
N TYR A 189 13.06 7.55 0.74
CA TYR A 189 12.21 7.25 1.88
C TYR A 189 10.95 6.47 1.46
N ALA A 190 10.36 6.72 0.28
CA ALA A 190 9.25 5.90 -0.23
C ALA A 190 9.66 4.42 -0.38
N ILE A 191 10.86 4.15 -0.90
CA ILE A 191 11.40 2.79 -1.02
C ILE A 191 11.55 2.16 0.37
N VAL A 192 12.23 2.84 1.30
CA VAL A 192 12.47 2.30 2.65
C VAL A 192 11.16 2.12 3.43
N PHE A 193 10.23 3.06 3.29
CA PHE A 193 8.97 3.01 4.00
C PHE A 193 8.08 1.86 3.50
N ALA A 194 7.88 1.75 2.18
CA ALA A 194 7.05 0.70 1.60
C ALA A 194 7.69 -0.69 1.65
N SER A 195 9.02 -0.77 1.74
CA SER A 195 9.74 -2.06 1.81
C SER A 195 10.00 -2.53 3.23
N ILE A 196 10.10 -1.65 4.22
CA ILE A 196 10.57 -2.01 5.57
C ILE A 196 9.67 -1.41 6.65
N ILE A 197 9.60 -0.08 6.76
CA ILE A 197 8.98 0.57 7.92
C ILE A 197 7.50 0.20 8.05
N TYR A 198 6.73 0.36 6.97
CA TYR A 198 5.31 0.04 6.98
C TYR A 198 5.06 -1.48 7.08
N PRO A 199 5.68 -2.34 6.25
CA PRO A 199 5.50 -3.79 6.35
C PRO A 199 5.76 -4.36 7.75
N VAL A 200 6.88 -3.98 8.39
CA VAL A 200 7.23 -4.49 9.72
C VAL A 200 6.22 -4.04 10.76
N GLY A 201 5.81 -2.77 10.76
CA GLY A 201 4.79 -2.31 11.70
C GLY A 201 3.41 -2.91 11.41
N SER A 202 3.06 -3.11 10.13
CA SER A 202 1.83 -3.80 9.72
C SER A 202 1.87 -5.27 10.12
N HIS A 203 3.02 -5.92 10.14
CA HIS A 203 3.16 -7.30 10.58
C HIS A 203 2.75 -7.46 12.03
N TRP A 204 3.22 -6.55 12.90
CA TRP A 204 2.88 -6.60 14.31
C TRP A 204 1.37 -6.50 14.56
N VAL A 205 0.66 -5.71 13.74
CA VAL A 205 -0.76 -5.35 13.97
C VAL A 205 -1.75 -6.21 13.18
N PHE A 206 -1.44 -6.53 11.92
CA PHE A 206 -2.32 -7.27 10.99
C PHE A 206 -1.72 -8.58 10.50
N GLY A 207 -0.41 -8.77 10.64
CA GLY A 207 0.32 -9.90 10.07
C GLY A 207 0.37 -11.15 10.93
N GLY A 208 -0.25 -11.13 12.12
CA GLY A 208 -0.07 -12.19 13.11
C GLY A 208 1.22 -12.03 13.93
N GLY A 209 1.83 -10.84 13.95
CA GLY A 209 2.98 -10.58 14.80
C GLY A 209 2.59 -10.38 16.27
N TRP A 210 3.60 -10.12 17.11
CA TRP A 210 3.47 -10.13 18.57
C TRP A 210 2.41 -9.20 19.17
N LEU A 211 2.14 -8.01 18.58
CA LEU A 211 1.10 -7.10 19.12
C LEU A 211 -0.30 -7.73 18.97
N GLN A 212 -0.57 -8.35 17.82
CA GLN A 212 -1.82 -9.07 17.60
C GLN A 212 -1.89 -10.33 18.47
N GLU A 213 -0.89 -11.22 18.38
CA GLU A 213 -0.98 -12.57 18.97
C GLU A 213 -0.69 -12.62 20.48
N THR A 214 0.29 -11.85 20.96
CA THR A 214 0.70 -11.89 22.38
C THR A 214 -0.05 -10.88 23.24
N VAL A 215 -0.32 -9.69 22.69
CA VAL A 215 -0.97 -8.60 23.44
C VAL A 215 -2.49 -8.55 23.18
N GLY A 216 -2.98 -9.16 22.08
CA GLY A 216 -4.39 -9.13 21.71
C GLY A 216 -4.84 -7.79 21.12
N MET A 217 -3.91 -7.01 20.54
CA MET A 217 -4.20 -5.71 19.96
C MET A 217 -5.27 -5.82 18.87
N GLN A 218 -6.24 -4.90 18.91
CA GLN A 218 -7.31 -4.81 17.92
C GLN A 218 -7.18 -3.52 17.12
N ASP A 219 -7.02 -3.65 15.81
CA ASP A 219 -7.11 -2.55 14.86
C ASP A 219 -7.92 -3.05 13.67
N PHE A 220 -9.09 -2.47 13.42
CA PHE A 220 -10.00 -3.01 12.40
C PHE A 220 -9.60 -2.58 10.99
N ALA A 221 -9.29 -1.29 10.81
CA ALA A 221 -9.10 -0.66 9.50
C ALA A 221 -7.83 0.19 9.40
N GLY A 222 -6.94 0.13 10.40
CA GLY A 222 -5.61 0.73 10.31
C GLY A 222 -5.48 2.08 11.01
N SER A 223 -6.22 2.31 12.10
CA SER A 223 -6.00 3.46 12.98
C SER A 223 -4.54 3.51 13.46
N THR A 224 -3.95 2.34 13.73
CA THR A 224 -2.54 2.19 14.07
C THR A 224 -1.72 1.83 12.84
N ALA A 225 -2.07 0.73 12.16
CA ALA A 225 -1.29 0.19 11.05
C ALA A 225 -1.11 1.18 9.88
N VAL A 226 -2.09 2.04 9.64
CA VAL A 226 -2.04 3.03 8.55
C VAL A 226 -1.75 4.42 9.11
N HIS A 227 -2.62 4.92 10.00
CA HIS A 227 -2.57 6.31 10.43
C HIS A 227 -1.43 6.58 11.42
N LEU A 228 -1.24 5.77 12.46
CA LEU A 228 -0.19 6.00 13.45
C LEU A 228 1.21 5.74 12.86
N ILE A 229 1.40 4.66 12.11
CA ILE A 229 2.68 4.38 11.43
C ILE A 229 3.04 5.52 10.47
N GLY A 230 2.08 5.95 9.66
CA GLY A 230 2.26 7.09 8.76
C GLY A 230 2.55 8.39 9.51
N ALA A 231 1.80 8.69 10.58
CA ALA A 231 1.96 9.90 11.38
C ALA A 231 3.29 9.95 12.15
N THR A 232 3.76 8.83 12.68
CA THR A 232 5.05 8.75 13.37
C THR A 232 6.22 8.85 12.39
N GLY A 233 6.13 8.21 11.23
CA GLY A 233 7.08 8.42 10.12
C GLY A 233 7.11 9.88 9.65
N ALA A 234 5.94 10.51 9.53
CA ALA A 234 5.81 11.92 9.22
C ALA A 234 6.48 12.80 10.29
N LEU A 235 6.22 12.52 11.57
CA LEU A 235 6.82 13.25 12.70
C LEU A 235 8.35 13.14 12.67
N ALA A 236 8.91 11.95 12.47
CA ALA A 236 10.35 11.76 12.35
C ALA A 236 10.94 12.59 11.20
N ALA A 237 10.30 12.57 10.03
CA ALA A 237 10.71 13.38 8.88
C ALA A 237 10.63 14.89 9.19
N LEU A 238 9.59 15.34 9.89
CA LEU A 238 9.39 16.73 10.27
C LEU A 238 10.41 17.23 11.30
N LEU A 239 10.80 16.39 12.26
CA LEU A 239 11.81 16.75 13.27
C LEU A 239 13.17 17.04 12.61
N LEU A 240 13.51 16.31 11.54
CA LEU A 240 14.73 16.54 10.77
C LEU A 240 14.60 17.71 9.78
N LEU A 241 13.45 17.84 9.14
CA LEU A 241 13.21 18.85 8.09
C LEU A 241 12.97 20.26 8.66
N GLY A 242 12.39 20.33 9.86
CA GLY A 242 12.04 21.57 10.53
C GLY A 242 10.86 22.33 9.91
N ALA A 243 10.65 23.53 10.44
CA ALA A 243 9.56 24.41 10.06
C ALA A 243 9.69 24.96 8.63
N ARG A 244 8.55 25.18 7.95
CA ARG A 244 8.54 25.89 6.67
C ARG A 244 9.12 27.29 6.84
N LYS A 245 9.93 27.74 5.87
CA LYS A 245 10.40 29.13 5.82
C LYS A 245 9.22 30.09 5.88
N GLY A 246 9.27 31.05 6.80
CA GLY A 246 8.20 32.02 7.05
C GLY A 246 7.06 31.51 7.94
N LYS A 247 7.11 30.26 8.44
CA LYS A 247 6.10 29.74 9.38
C LYS A 247 6.17 30.40 10.75
N PHE A 248 7.36 30.77 11.21
CA PHE A 248 7.58 31.49 12.46
C PHE A 248 8.30 32.81 12.17
N GLY A 249 7.82 33.91 12.75
CA GLY A 249 8.50 35.21 12.67
C GLY A 249 9.73 35.28 13.58
N PRO A 250 10.49 36.39 13.54
CA PRO A 250 11.60 36.62 14.47
C PRO A 250 11.17 36.63 15.95
N ASP A 251 9.88 36.92 16.19
CA ASP A 251 9.18 36.88 17.46
C ASP A 251 8.77 35.45 17.90
N GLY A 252 9.04 34.44 17.08
CA GLY A 252 8.61 33.05 17.31
C GLY A 252 7.12 32.81 17.07
N VAL A 253 6.36 33.83 16.67
CA VAL A 253 4.90 33.73 16.52
C VAL A 253 4.55 32.95 15.24
N PRO A 254 3.64 31.96 15.30
CA PRO A 254 3.20 31.22 14.12
C PRO A 254 2.46 32.12 13.12
N ARG A 255 2.83 32.05 11.84
CA ARG A 255 2.16 32.70 10.73
C ARG A 255 1.38 31.68 9.90
N ALA A 256 0.22 32.08 9.40
CA ALA A 256 -0.56 31.24 8.50
C ALA A 256 0.12 31.15 7.12
N ILE A 257 0.18 29.95 6.56
CA ILE A 257 0.57 29.73 5.16
C ILE A 257 -0.66 29.13 4.49
N PRO A 258 -1.56 29.97 3.92
CA PRO A 258 -2.81 29.49 3.37
C PRO A 258 -2.58 28.65 2.12
N GLY A 259 -3.45 27.65 1.93
CA GLY A 259 -3.57 26.92 0.69
C GLY A 259 -4.07 27.81 -0.44
N HIS A 260 -3.79 27.45 -1.69
CA HIS A 260 -4.22 28.22 -2.84
C HIS A 260 -5.64 27.86 -3.34
N SER A 261 -6.21 26.73 -2.89
CA SER A 261 -7.55 26.30 -3.32
C SER A 261 -8.27 25.48 -2.25
N MET A 262 -9.15 26.15 -1.50
CA MET A 262 -10.05 25.48 -0.55
C MET A 262 -11.12 24.59 -1.22
N PRO A 263 -11.61 24.87 -2.44
CA PRO A 263 -12.46 23.92 -3.15
C PRO A 263 -11.78 22.57 -3.42
N LEU A 264 -10.49 22.56 -3.78
CA LEU A 264 -9.74 21.31 -3.91
C LEU A 264 -9.59 20.60 -2.55
N VAL A 265 -9.38 21.36 -1.47
CA VAL A 265 -9.40 20.78 -0.12
C VAL A 265 -10.75 20.11 0.17
N GLY A 266 -11.86 20.79 -0.14
CA GLY A 266 -13.20 20.25 0.09
C GLY A 266 -13.56 19.05 -0.78
N LEU A 267 -12.99 18.92 -1.98
CA LEU A 267 -13.14 17.73 -2.83
C LEU A 267 -12.28 16.55 -2.36
N GLY A 268 -11.18 16.84 -1.66
CA GLY A 268 -10.26 15.82 -1.18
C GLY A 268 -10.62 15.22 0.17
N THR A 269 -11.45 15.90 0.97
CA THR A 269 -12.10 15.38 2.18
C THR A 269 -13.25 14.44 1.86
#